data_AF-A0A847P6L7-F1
#
_entry.id   AF-A0A847P6L7-F1
#
_cell.length_a   1.000
_cell.length_b   1.000
_cell.length_c   1.000
_cell.angle_alpha   90.00
_cell.angle_beta   90.00
_cell.angle_gamma   90.00
#
_symmetry.space_group_name_H-M   'P 1'
#
loop_
_entity.id
_entity.type
_entity.pdbx_description
1 polymer ?
#
loop_
_entity_poly.entity_id
_entity_poly.type
_entity_poly.pdbx_seq_one_letter_code
_entity_poly.pdbx_strand_id
1 'polypeptide(L)'
;MEFRISDTFTGSLAKLTGQEQKLVKTTVFDFQTNPLNPGLRLHKLDNARDPNFWSASVSMDIRIIVHKTDSSMLLCYVDHHDKAYEWAQRRKIEIHPKTGAAQLVEIRETIKEIYVPKYIENSSSASKTTLFSDISEEEFLGYGIPHEWLNDVKNADEDSLLILCEHLPGEAAEALLELATGKKPQTASAPAGVTDPFDHPDARRRFRVMNNIEELEQALDYPWEKWSVFLHPQQLDFVEREFNGPARVSGSAGTGKTIVALHRAVFLAKKYPDARILLTTFSEPLANALRNKLKILLKHSPRIGERLEVYPIDELGLRLYNLNIGKCKIPSDNCIRELIQNAAQENPECHFTTHFLFSEWVQVVEEIFSSGKPV
;
A
#
# COMPACT_ATOMS: atom_id res chain seq x y z
N MET A 1 -7.33 -11.82 27.30
CA MET A 1 -7.26 -10.44 26.81
C MET A 1 -6.64 -10.49 25.43
N GLU A 2 -7.35 -10.06 24.39
CA GLU A 2 -6.86 -10.07 23.02
C GLU A 2 -5.98 -8.86 22.78
N PHE A 3 -4.75 -9.09 22.33
CA PHE A 3 -3.80 -8.03 22.04
C PHE A 3 -3.80 -7.72 20.53
N ARG A 4 -4.02 -6.46 20.17
CA ARG A 4 -4.07 -5.99 18.79
C ARG A 4 -3.11 -4.82 18.59
N ILE A 5 -2.63 -4.65 17.36
CA ILE A 5 -1.88 -3.47 16.94
C ILE A 5 -2.58 -2.85 15.74
N SER A 6 -2.72 -1.53 15.74
CA SER A 6 -3.19 -0.77 14.59
C SER A 6 -2.05 -0.43 13.64
N ASP A 7 -2.41 -0.21 12.39
CA ASP A 7 -1.52 0.27 11.36
C ASP A 7 -0.92 1.64 11.72
N THR A 8 -1.74 2.56 12.25
CA THR A 8 -1.32 3.88 12.73
C THR A 8 -0.25 3.81 13.82
N PHE A 9 -0.31 2.84 14.73
CA PHE A 9 0.74 2.62 15.73
C PHE A 9 2.07 2.32 15.06
N THR A 10 2.10 1.33 14.17
CA THR A 10 3.30 0.95 13.42
C THR A 10 3.85 2.07 12.52
N GLY A 11 2.98 2.85 11.87
CA GLY A 11 3.38 4.00 11.06
C GLY A 11 3.98 5.13 11.91
N SER A 12 3.42 5.39 13.09
CA SER A 12 3.93 6.41 14.02
C SER A 12 5.25 5.99 14.69
N LEU A 13 5.40 4.72 15.04
CA LEU A 13 6.64 4.14 15.55
C LEU A 13 7.81 4.37 14.58
N ALA A 14 7.58 4.17 13.28
CA ALA A 14 8.60 4.34 12.26
C ALA A 14 9.12 5.80 12.12
N LYS A 15 8.35 6.79 12.59
CA LYS A 15 8.73 8.22 12.56
C LYS A 15 9.62 8.63 13.73
N LEU A 16 9.70 7.82 14.79
CA LEU A 16 10.54 8.07 15.96
C LEU A 16 12.02 7.78 15.70
N THR A 17 12.90 8.31 16.54
CA THR A 17 14.33 8.00 16.48
C THR A 17 14.60 6.53 16.81
N GLY A 18 15.73 5.98 16.36
CA GLY A 18 16.07 4.57 16.62
C GLY A 18 16.15 4.21 18.12
N GLN A 19 16.51 5.16 18.98
CA GLN A 19 16.53 4.97 20.44
C GLN A 19 15.10 4.89 21.00
N GLU A 20 14.23 5.81 20.61
CA GLU A 20 12.82 5.83 21.01
C GLU A 20 12.09 4.59 20.51
N GLN A 21 12.34 4.18 19.26
CA GLN A 21 11.80 2.93 18.71
C GLN A 21 12.17 1.74 19.59
N LYS A 22 13.43 1.62 20.00
CA LYS A 22 13.89 0.53 20.88
C LYS A 22 13.16 0.55 22.23
N LEU A 23 13.03 1.72 22.85
CA LEU A 23 12.31 1.90 24.12
C LEU A 23 10.83 1.51 23.99
N VAL A 24 10.17 1.95 22.93
CA VAL A 24 8.77 1.61 22.65
C VAL A 24 8.62 0.11 22.46
N LYS A 25 9.47 -0.52 21.65
CA LYS A 25 9.43 -1.98 21.41
C LYS A 25 9.55 -2.77 22.71
N THR A 26 10.54 -2.46 23.54
CA THR A 26 10.69 -3.10 24.85
C THR A 26 9.43 -2.93 25.70
N THR A 27 8.90 -1.70 25.77
CA THR A 27 7.68 -1.41 26.54
C THR A 27 6.48 -2.21 26.04
N VAL A 28 6.35 -2.39 24.72
CA VAL A 28 5.27 -3.15 24.09
C VAL A 28 5.38 -4.65 24.39
N PHE A 29 6.60 -5.21 24.39
CA PHE A 29 6.82 -6.59 24.84
C PHE A 29 6.49 -6.79 26.31
N ASP A 30 6.89 -5.85 27.16
CA ASP A 30 6.53 -5.86 28.59
C ASP A 30 5.00 -5.77 28.77
N PHE A 31 4.33 -5.01 27.90
CA PHE A 31 2.87 -4.88 27.86
C PHE A 31 2.16 -6.20 27.53
N GLN A 32 2.67 -6.94 26.52
CA GLN A 32 2.07 -8.20 26.11
C GLN A 32 2.28 -9.30 27.17
N THR A 33 3.46 -9.31 27.79
CA THR A 33 3.82 -10.32 28.81
C THR A 33 3.15 -10.08 30.15
N ASN A 34 2.98 -8.83 30.56
CA ASN A 34 2.24 -8.47 31.77
C ASN A 34 1.45 -7.16 31.58
N PRO A 35 0.19 -7.22 31.14
CA PRO A 35 -0.65 -6.03 30.92
C PRO A 35 -0.96 -5.21 32.19
N LEU A 36 -0.71 -5.77 33.38
CA LEU A 36 -0.92 -5.13 34.68
C LEU A 36 0.39 -4.72 35.35
N ASN A 37 1.50 -4.65 34.59
CA ASN A 37 2.80 -4.33 35.15
C ASN A 37 2.78 -2.93 35.82
N PRO A 38 3.11 -2.80 37.12
CA PRO A 38 3.05 -1.52 37.84
C PRO A 38 3.98 -0.42 37.28
N GLY A 39 5.00 -0.81 36.51
CA GLY A 39 5.92 0.12 35.83
C GLY A 39 5.30 0.83 34.63
N LEU A 40 4.25 0.26 34.04
CA LEU A 40 3.49 0.85 32.95
C LEU A 40 2.45 1.78 33.57
N ARG A 41 2.76 3.07 33.62
CA ARG A 41 1.81 4.11 34.05
C ARG A 41 0.71 4.24 33.01
N LEU A 42 -0.27 3.34 33.05
CA LEU A 42 -1.51 3.46 32.33
C LEU A 42 -2.39 4.46 33.04
N HIS A 43 -2.79 5.50 32.33
CA HIS A 43 -3.85 6.39 32.78
C HIS A 43 -4.88 6.55 31.68
N LYS A 44 -6.14 6.65 32.10
CA LYS A 44 -7.25 6.96 31.20
C LYS A 44 -7.10 8.40 30.71
N LEU A 45 -7.41 8.66 29.44
CA LEU A 45 -7.41 10.01 28.91
C LEU A 45 -8.77 10.68 29.17
N ASP A 46 -8.76 11.77 29.93
CA ASP A 46 -10.00 12.47 30.32
C ASP A 46 -10.65 13.25 29.16
N ASN A 47 -9.84 13.81 28.25
CA ASN A 47 -10.29 14.63 27.13
C ASN A 47 -10.30 13.89 25.79
N ALA A 48 -10.10 12.56 25.77
CA ALA A 48 -10.18 11.79 24.54
C ALA A 48 -11.64 11.68 24.06
N ARG A 49 -11.84 11.66 22.73
CA ARG A 49 -13.18 11.45 22.15
C ARG A 49 -13.68 10.03 22.37
N ASP A 50 -12.74 9.08 22.39
CA ASP A 50 -13.01 7.70 22.73
C ASP A 50 -12.87 7.46 24.24
N PRO A 51 -13.93 7.02 24.93
CA PRO A 51 -13.89 6.76 26.37
C PRO A 51 -13.00 5.57 26.75
N ASN A 52 -12.57 4.77 25.79
CA ASN A 52 -11.68 3.62 25.98
C ASN A 52 -10.24 3.93 25.61
N PHE A 53 -9.89 5.18 25.33
CA PHE A 53 -8.48 5.57 25.14
C PHE A 53 -7.75 5.77 26.47
N TRP A 54 -6.61 5.11 26.55
CA TRP A 54 -5.66 5.15 27.63
C TRP A 54 -4.30 5.52 27.07
N SER A 55 -3.46 6.09 27.91
CA SER A 55 -2.08 6.42 27.58
C SER A 55 -1.15 5.61 28.47
N ALA A 56 -0.16 4.98 27.83
CA ALA A 56 0.91 4.26 28.50
C ALA A 56 2.22 5.05 28.35
N SER A 57 2.89 5.29 29.48
CA SER A 57 4.18 5.99 29.49
C SER A 57 5.33 5.05 29.13
N VAL A 58 6.08 5.39 28.08
CA VAL A 58 7.32 4.69 27.67
C VAL A 58 8.54 5.36 28.29
N SER A 59 8.56 6.70 28.25
CA SER A 59 9.60 7.54 28.84
C SER A 59 8.96 8.81 29.42
N MET A 60 9.74 9.82 29.79
CA MET A 60 9.16 11.11 30.20
C MET A 60 8.34 11.75 29.08
N ASP A 61 8.77 11.59 27.83
CA ASP A 61 8.19 12.30 26.67
C ASP A 61 7.42 11.36 25.73
N ILE A 62 7.74 10.07 25.66
CA ILE A 62 7.04 9.16 24.74
C ILE A 62 5.79 8.54 25.39
N ARG A 63 4.68 8.55 24.64
CA ARG A 63 3.39 7.98 25.05
C ARG A 63 2.85 7.05 23.96
N ILE A 64 2.36 5.89 24.38
CA ILE A 64 1.58 4.99 23.54
C ILE A 64 0.10 5.20 23.86
N ILE A 65 -0.71 5.47 22.84
CA ILE A 65 -2.16 5.51 22.94
C ILE A 65 -2.70 4.10 22.73
N VAL A 66 -3.53 3.65 23.66
CA VAL A 66 -4.09 2.30 23.70
C VAL A 66 -5.61 2.40 23.79
N HIS A 67 -6.33 1.69 22.95
CA HIS A 67 -7.75 1.44 23.14
C HIS A 67 -7.92 0.17 24.00
N LYS A 68 -8.43 0.33 25.22
CA LYS A 68 -8.52 -0.74 26.22
C LYS A 68 -9.97 -0.98 26.64
N THR A 69 -10.44 -2.21 26.45
CA THR A 69 -11.69 -2.74 26.99
C THR A 69 -11.39 -3.88 27.98
N ASP A 70 -12.43 -4.48 28.55
CA ASP A 70 -12.27 -5.62 29.47
C ASP A 70 -11.67 -6.86 28.79
N SER A 71 -11.97 -7.04 27.50
CA SER A 71 -11.56 -8.21 26.71
C SER A 71 -10.42 -7.94 25.73
N SER A 72 -10.15 -6.68 25.36
CA SER A 72 -9.27 -6.30 24.26
C SER A 72 -8.33 -5.14 24.62
N MET A 73 -7.14 -5.19 24.05
CA MET A 73 -6.12 -4.16 24.17
C MET A 73 -5.53 -3.91 22.78
N LEU A 74 -5.76 -2.72 22.25
CA LEU A 74 -5.31 -2.32 20.93
C LEU A 74 -4.31 -1.17 21.04
N LEU A 75 -3.09 -1.38 20.56
CA LEU A 75 -2.13 -0.28 20.40
C LEU A 75 -2.52 0.57 19.21
N CYS A 76 -2.81 1.85 19.44
CA CYS A 76 -3.39 2.74 18.43
C CYS A 76 -2.38 3.74 17.84
N TYR A 77 -1.49 4.29 18.65
CA TYR A 77 -0.56 5.34 18.22
C TYR A 77 0.62 5.48 19.18
N VAL A 78 1.75 5.99 18.71
CA VAL A 78 2.89 6.34 19.58
C VAL A 78 3.56 7.62 19.10
N ASP A 79 3.79 8.56 20.02
CA ASP A 79 4.48 9.81 19.73
C ASP A 79 4.95 10.48 21.04
N HIS A 80 5.54 11.66 20.91
CA HIS A 80 5.80 12.59 21.98
C HIS A 80 4.48 13.01 22.64
N HIS A 81 4.56 13.33 23.93
CA HIS A 81 3.42 13.42 24.84
C HIS A 81 2.24 14.21 24.29
N ASP A 82 2.50 15.46 23.90
CA ASP A 82 1.45 16.39 23.50
C ASP A 82 0.81 15.95 22.18
N LYS A 83 1.62 15.50 21.21
CA LYS A 83 1.15 15.00 19.91
C LYS A 83 0.32 13.73 20.05
N ALA A 84 0.74 12.83 20.93
CA ALA A 84 -0.01 11.61 21.20
C ALA A 84 -1.40 11.93 21.79
N TYR A 85 -1.50 12.95 22.64
CA TYR A 85 -2.78 13.34 23.25
C TYR A 85 -3.66 14.09 22.26
N GLU A 86 -3.09 15.02 21.48
CA GLU A 86 -3.81 15.70 20.39
C GLU A 86 -4.38 14.68 19.40
N TRP A 87 -3.59 13.66 19.03
CA TRP A 87 -4.05 12.58 18.18
C TRP A 87 -5.26 11.83 18.77
N ALA A 88 -5.21 11.50 20.07
CA ALA A 88 -6.28 10.79 20.78
C ALA A 88 -7.54 11.65 20.98
N GLN A 89 -7.39 12.96 21.09
CA GLN A 89 -8.49 13.92 21.24
C GLN A 89 -9.29 14.10 19.94
N ARG A 90 -8.73 13.73 18.78
CA ARG A 90 -9.39 13.88 17.48
C ARG A 90 -9.83 12.55 16.87
N ARG A 91 -9.72 11.43 17.59
CA ARG A 91 -9.99 10.10 17.00
C ARG A 91 -10.82 9.21 17.92
N LYS A 92 -11.55 8.28 17.32
CA LYS A 92 -12.26 7.20 18.03
C LYS A 92 -12.22 5.89 17.26
N ILE A 93 -12.34 4.78 17.98
CA ILE A 93 -12.63 3.48 17.39
C ILE A 93 -14.14 3.33 17.30
N GLU A 94 -14.66 3.07 16.10
CA GLU A 94 -16.09 2.90 15.86
C GLU A 94 -16.36 1.68 14.98
N ILE A 95 -17.51 1.04 15.19
CA ILE A 95 -18.03 0.01 14.29
C ILE A 95 -18.88 0.71 13.26
N HIS A 96 -18.45 0.67 12.01
CA HIS A 96 -19.16 1.36 10.94
C HIS A 96 -20.57 0.78 10.78
N PRO A 97 -21.64 1.61 10.76
CA PRO A 97 -23.02 1.14 10.89
C PRO A 97 -23.52 0.29 9.72
N LYS A 98 -23.01 0.54 8.50
CA LYS A 98 -23.41 -0.19 7.29
C LYS A 98 -22.52 -1.38 6.94
N THR A 99 -21.19 -1.23 7.00
CA THR A 99 -20.23 -2.29 6.67
C THR A 99 -19.96 -3.24 7.83
N GLY A 100 -20.19 -2.81 9.08
CA GLY A 100 -19.88 -3.59 10.29
C GLY A 100 -18.38 -3.68 10.60
N ALA A 101 -17.51 -3.03 9.82
CA ALA A 101 -16.07 -3.03 10.06
C ALA A 101 -15.69 -2.10 11.22
N ALA A 102 -14.80 -2.55 12.11
CA ALA A 102 -14.14 -1.64 13.03
C ALA A 102 -13.25 -0.65 12.24
N GLN A 103 -13.34 0.63 12.58
CA GLN A 103 -12.59 1.72 11.96
C GLN A 103 -11.99 2.63 13.03
N LEU A 104 -10.83 3.20 12.73
CA LEU A 104 -10.27 4.32 13.47
C LEU A 104 -10.65 5.61 12.72
N VAL A 105 -11.59 6.36 13.27
CA VAL A 105 -12.19 7.53 12.64
C VAL A 105 -11.58 8.80 13.22
N GLU A 106 -11.11 9.70 12.35
CA GLU A 106 -10.76 11.08 12.73
C GLU A 106 -12.03 11.94 12.75
N ILE A 107 -12.27 12.58 13.89
CA ILE A 107 -13.38 13.48 14.13
C ILE A 107 -12.88 14.90 13.91
N ARG A 108 -13.49 15.61 12.98
CA ARG A 108 -13.25 17.04 12.81
C ARG A 108 -13.90 17.80 13.97
N GLU A 109 -13.12 18.64 14.64
CA GLU A 109 -13.73 19.69 15.45
C GLU A 109 -14.30 20.74 14.50
N THR A 110 -15.49 21.26 14.80
CA THR A 110 -16.16 22.34 14.06
C THR A 110 -15.45 23.69 14.22
N ILE A 111 -14.12 23.69 14.14
CA ILE A 111 -13.32 24.88 13.94
C ILE A 111 -12.84 24.74 12.50
N LYS A 112 -13.33 25.62 11.63
CA LYS A 112 -12.79 25.82 10.28
C LYS A 112 -11.27 25.91 10.41
N GLU A 113 -10.55 24.81 10.19
CA GLU A 113 -9.14 24.89 9.85
C GLU A 113 -9.12 25.64 8.53
N ILE A 114 -8.83 26.93 8.65
CA ILE A 114 -8.45 27.77 7.53
C ILE A 114 -7.21 27.08 6.99
N TYR A 115 -7.38 26.25 5.97
CA TYR A 115 -6.31 25.94 5.02
C TYR A 115 -5.76 27.29 4.63
N VAL A 116 -4.59 27.67 5.16
CA VAL A 116 -3.88 28.85 4.70
C VAL A 116 -3.55 28.55 3.25
N PRO A 117 -4.24 29.16 2.28
CA PRO A 117 -3.84 28.98 0.90
C PRO A 117 -2.47 29.64 0.83
N LYS A 118 -1.47 28.94 0.30
CA LYS A 118 -0.38 29.66 -0.36
C LYS A 118 -1.07 30.55 -1.39
N TYR A 119 -1.19 31.83 -1.09
CA TYR A 119 -1.69 32.86 -2.00
C TYR A 119 -0.78 32.84 -3.24
N ILE A 120 -1.21 32.11 -4.26
CA ILE A 120 -0.93 32.51 -5.63
C ILE A 120 -2.04 33.50 -5.94
N GLU A 121 -1.69 34.78 -5.94
CA GLU A 121 -2.60 35.83 -6.34
C GLU A 121 -3.13 35.54 -7.75
N ASN A 122 -4.46 35.66 -7.88
CA ASN A 122 -5.25 35.71 -9.11
C ASN A 122 -5.65 34.36 -9.73
N SER A 123 -6.82 33.87 -9.34
CA SER A 123 -7.93 33.70 -10.29
C SER A 123 -9.26 33.53 -9.56
N SER A 124 -10.30 34.13 -10.13
CA SER A 124 -11.70 34.11 -9.73
C SER A 124 -12.20 32.73 -9.27
N SER A 125 -12.90 32.69 -8.13
CA SER A 125 -13.63 31.54 -7.61
C SER A 125 -14.82 31.16 -8.53
N ALA A 126 -14.51 30.50 -9.64
CA ALA A 126 -15.49 29.63 -10.28
C ALA A 126 -15.80 28.50 -9.30
N SER A 127 -17.08 28.32 -8.95
CA SER A 127 -17.59 27.16 -8.21
C SER A 127 -17.09 25.90 -8.93
N LYS A 128 -16.03 25.27 -8.41
CA LYS A 128 -15.54 24.00 -8.95
C LYS A 128 -16.67 22.98 -8.89
N THR A 129 -16.77 22.16 -9.93
CA THR A 129 -17.80 21.11 -9.99
C THR A 129 -17.45 20.05 -8.95
N THR A 130 -18.40 19.72 -8.08
CA THR A 130 -18.20 18.65 -7.09
C THR A 130 -18.13 17.30 -7.81
N LEU A 131 -17.24 16.43 -7.35
CA LEU A 131 -16.98 15.14 -8.00
C LEU A 131 -18.10 14.11 -7.85
N PHE A 132 -18.93 14.26 -6.81
CA PHE A 132 -19.85 13.22 -6.37
C PHE A 132 -21.29 13.72 -6.19
N SER A 133 -21.73 14.68 -7.01
CA SER A 133 -23.09 15.25 -6.97
C SER A 133 -24.20 14.20 -7.05
N ASP A 134 -23.93 13.09 -7.75
CA ASP A 134 -24.93 12.09 -8.11
C ASP A 134 -24.99 10.91 -7.11
N ILE A 135 -24.20 10.96 -6.04
CA ILE A 135 -24.05 9.85 -5.08
C ILE A 135 -24.77 10.19 -3.76
N SER A 136 -25.59 9.26 -3.29
CA SER A 136 -26.32 9.42 -2.03
C SER A 136 -25.45 9.18 -0.80
N GLU A 137 -25.83 9.74 0.36
CA GLU A 137 -25.16 9.43 1.65
C GLU A 137 -25.23 7.95 2.00
N GLU A 138 -26.34 7.30 1.65
CA GLU A 138 -26.48 5.87 1.85
C GLU A 138 -25.46 5.08 1.02
N GLU A 139 -25.19 5.49 -0.21
CA GLU A 139 -24.14 4.86 -1.03
C GLU A 139 -22.75 5.09 -0.44
N PHE A 140 -22.43 6.31 0.01
CA PHE A 140 -21.17 6.60 0.70
C PHE A 140 -20.95 5.74 1.94
N LEU A 141 -21.97 5.59 2.79
CA LEU A 141 -21.93 4.67 3.93
C LEU A 141 -21.74 3.21 3.46
N GLY A 142 -22.28 2.84 2.29
CA GLY A 142 -22.10 1.51 1.70
C GLY A 142 -20.67 1.23 1.24
N TYR A 143 -19.89 2.28 1.02
CA TYR A 143 -18.47 2.22 0.70
C TYR A 143 -17.56 2.36 1.95
N GLY A 144 -18.15 2.40 3.15
CA GLY A 144 -17.40 2.48 4.41
C GLY A 144 -16.93 3.89 4.79
N ILE A 145 -17.50 4.93 4.18
CA ILE A 145 -17.19 6.33 4.52
C ILE A 145 -17.84 6.68 5.86
N PRO A 146 -17.07 7.12 6.88
CA PRO A 146 -17.62 7.50 8.18
C PRO A 146 -18.59 8.69 8.08
N HIS A 147 -19.57 8.72 8.98
CA HIS A 147 -20.58 9.79 9.02
C HIS A 147 -19.96 11.19 9.14
N GLU A 148 -18.86 11.30 9.88
CA GLU A 148 -18.10 12.52 10.14
C GLU A 148 -17.58 13.18 8.86
N TRP A 149 -17.37 12.39 7.80
CA TRP A 149 -16.75 12.84 6.56
C TRP A 149 -17.73 12.97 5.38
N LEU A 150 -18.99 12.59 5.55
CA LEU A 150 -19.98 12.60 4.44
C LEU A 150 -20.14 13.99 3.82
N ASN A 151 -20.17 15.04 4.64
CA ASN A 151 -20.32 16.41 4.13
C ASN A 151 -19.09 16.87 3.35
N ASP A 152 -17.89 16.54 3.81
CA ASP A 152 -16.65 16.90 3.12
C ASP A 152 -16.51 16.14 1.80
N VAL A 153 -16.86 14.85 1.80
CA VAL A 153 -16.89 14.01 0.60
C VAL A 153 -17.88 14.58 -0.42
N LYS A 154 -19.09 14.95 -0.03
CA LYS A 154 -20.08 15.55 -0.94
C LYS A 154 -19.60 16.84 -1.61
N ASN A 155 -18.81 17.63 -0.89
CA ASN A 155 -18.29 18.90 -1.37
C ASN A 155 -16.90 18.78 -2.01
N ALA A 156 -16.39 17.55 -2.16
CA ALA A 156 -15.05 17.30 -2.71
C ALA A 156 -14.97 17.67 -4.20
N ASP A 157 -13.85 18.29 -4.56
CA ASP A 157 -13.42 18.58 -5.93
C ASP A 157 -12.09 17.84 -6.23
N GLU A 158 -11.57 17.98 -7.46
CA GLU A 158 -10.33 17.32 -7.89
C GLU A 158 -9.12 17.65 -7.00
N ASP A 159 -9.07 18.86 -6.44
CA ASP A 159 -7.93 19.32 -5.62
C ASP A 159 -8.03 18.85 -4.16
N SER A 160 -9.25 18.74 -3.63
CA SER A 160 -9.50 18.32 -2.24
C SER A 160 -9.61 16.80 -2.07
N LEU A 161 -9.85 16.05 -3.13
CA LEU A 161 -10.04 14.59 -3.08
C LEU A 161 -8.84 13.86 -2.46
N LEU A 162 -7.62 14.16 -2.93
CA LEU A 162 -6.41 13.47 -2.45
C LEU A 162 -6.16 13.76 -0.96
N ILE A 163 -6.42 15.00 -0.54
CA ILE A 163 -6.31 15.43 0.84
C ILE A 163 -7.33 14.69 1.71
N LEU A 164 -8.59 14.59 1.26
CA LEU A 164 -9.63 13.85 1.97
C LEU A 164 -9.26 12.38 2.17
N CYS A 165 -8.66 11.76 1.16
CA CYS A 165 -8.23 10.37 1.23
C CYS A 165 -7.17 10.11 2.33
N GLU A 166 -6.38 11.11 2.74
CA GLU A 166 -5.39 10.96 3.81
C GLU A 166 -6.02 10.79 5.20
N HIS A 167 -7.26 11.26 5.37
CA HIS A 167 -7.97 11.22 6.65
C HIS A 167 -8.99 10.09 6.76
N LEU A 168 -9.31 9.44 5.64
CA LEU A 168 -10.33 8.41 5.56
C LEU A 168 -9.74 7.01 5.81
N PRO A 169 -10.58 6.06 6.28
CA PRO A 169 -10.25 4.65 6.22
C PRO A 169 -9.85 4.23 4.79
N GLY A 170 -8.84 3.37 4.64
CA GLY A 170 -8.28 2.96 3.34
C GLY A 170 -9.30 2.45 2.31
N GLU A 171 -10.27 1.61 2.68
CA GLU A 171 -11.35 1.20 1.76
C GLU A 171 -12.23 2.37 1.31
N ALA A 172 -12.50 3.32 2.20
CA ALA A 172 -13.31 4.50 1.89
C ALA A 172 -12.57 5.42 0.91
N ALA A 173 -11.27 5.64 1.15
CA ALA A 173 -10.41 6.38 0.23
C ALA A 173 -10.31 5.71 -1.15
N GLU A 174 -10.11 4.38 -1.19
CA GLU A 174 -10.08 3.61 -2.43
C GLU A 174 -11.41 3.71 -3.20
N ALA A 175 -12.54 3.59 -2.52
CA ALA A 175 -13.86 3.73 -3.13
C ALA A 175 -14.08 5.11 -3.74
N LEU A 176 -13.65 6.19 -3.06
CA LEU A 176 -13.73 7.54 -3.59
C LEU A 176 -12.86 7.75 -4.83
N LEU A 177 -11.66 7.18 -4.85
CA LEU A 177 -10.78 7.22 -6.02
C LEU A 177 -11.38 6.43 -7.20
N GLU A 178 -12.02 5.29 -6.94
CA GLU A 178 -12.73 4.53 -7.97
C GLU A 178 -13.91 5.31 -8.55
N LEU A 179 -14.72 5.94 -7.69
CA LEU A 179 -15.83 6.80 -8.11
C LEU A 179 -15.34 7.98 -8.95
N ALA A 180 -14.27 8.65 -8.52
CA ALA A 180 -13.69 9.79 -9.24
C ALA A 180 -13.14 9.39 -10.62
N THR A 181 -12.78 8.12 -10.82
CA THR A 181 -12.34 7.58 -12.13
C THR A 181 -13.48 6.96 -12.95
N GLY A 182 -14.73 7.17 -12.54
CA GLY A 182 -15.93 6.69 -13.24
C GLY A 182 -16.22 5.20 -13.05
N LYS A 183 -15.59 4.54 -12.08
CA LYS A 183 -15.85 3.13 -11.74
C LYS A 183 -16.80 3.05 -10.56
N LYS A 184 -17.63 2.00 -10.53
CA LYS A 184 -18.48 1.71 -9.37
C LYS A 184 -17.73 0.80 -8.39
N PRO A 185 -17.45 1.24 -7.16
CA PRO A 185 -16.79 0.41 -6.17
C PRO A 185 -17.67 -0.78 -5.78
N GLN A 186 -17.02 -1.85 -5.32
CA GLN A 186 -17.74 -2.93 -4.66
C GLN A 186 -18.21 -2.44 -3.29
N THR A 187 -19.50 -2.62 -2.99
CA THR A 187 -20.04 -2.29 -1.67
C THR A 187 -19.49 -3.24 -0.63
N ALA A 188 -18.97 -2.70 0.47
CA ALA A 188 -18.48 -3.48 1.61
C ALA A 188 -19.68 -4.01 2.41
N SER A 189 -20.27 -5.13 1.97
CA SER A 189 -21.19 -5.86 2.83
C SER A 189 -20.40 -6.69 3.83
N ALA A 190 -20.76 -6.63 5.11
CA ALA A 190 -20.25 -7.56 6.12
C ALA A 190 -20.36 -9.00 5.58
N PRO A 191 -19.27 -9.78 5.52
CA PRO A 191 -19.37 -11.18 5.10
C PRO A 191 -20.34 -11.90 6.03
N ALA A 192 -21.24 -12.72 5.47
CA ALA A 192 -22.19 -13.49 6.27
C ALA A 192 -21.43 -14.34 7.30
N GLY A 193 -21.69 -14.09 8.59
CA GLY A 193 -21.09 -14.84 9.70
C GLY A 193 -19.91 -14.19 10.43
N VAL A 194 -19.49 -12.95 10.09
CA VAL A 194 -18.52 -12.20 10.91
C VAL A 194 -19.22 -11.67 12.15
N THR A 195 -18.88 -12.23 13.32
CA THR A 195 -19.45 -11.82 14.62
C THR A 195 -18.61 -10.76 15.35
N ASP A 196 -17.31 -10.70 15.10
CA ASP A 196 -16.40 -9.66 15.64
C ASP A 196 -16.14 -8.58 14.57
N PRO A 197 -16.48 -7.31 14.81
CA PRO A 197 -16.15 -6.19 13.92
C PRO A 197 -14.67 -6.07 13.53
N PHE A 198 -13.74 -6.52 14.39
CA PHE A 198 -12.30 -6.53 14.10
C PHE A 198 -11.88 -7.66 13.15
N ASP A 199 -12.72 -8.68 12.96
CA ASP A 199 -12.50 -9.77 12.02
C ASP A 199 -12.96 -9.46 10.58
N HIS A 200 -13.62 -8.31 10.39
CA HIS A 200 -13.99 -7.84 9.06
C HIS A 200 -12.75 -7.70 8.16
N PRO A 201 -12.80 -8.11 6.87
CA PRO A 201 -11.66 -7.99 5.95
C PRO A 201 -11.03 -6.60 5.95
N ASP A 202 -11.85 -5.54 5.88
CA ASP A 202 -11.38 -4.16 5.94
C ASP A 202 -10.78 -3.78 7.31
N ALA A 203 -11.33 -4.28 8.40
CA ALA A 203 -10.78 -4.05 9.74
C ALA A 203 -9.40 -4.73 9.89
N ARG A 204 -9.24 -5.95 9.36
CA ARG A 204 -7.97 -6.71 9.36
C ARG A 204 -6.86 -6.06 8.55
N ARG A 205 -7.18 -5.13 7.65
CA ARG A 205 -6.17 -4.29 6.96
C ARG A 205 -5.46 -3.35 7.92
N ARG A 206 -6.12 -2.97 9.02
CA ARG A 206 -5.60 -1.98 9.99
C ARG A 206 -5.32 -2.58 11.35
N PHE A 207 -6.18 -3.47 11.83
CA PHE A 207 -6.08 -4.06 13.16
C PHE A 207 -5.61 -5.49 13.03
N ARG A 208 -4.48 -5.79 13.66
CA ARG A 208 -3.91 -7.13 13.64
C ARG A 208 -3.91 -7.71 15.04
N VAL A 209 -4.50 -8.90 15.20
CA VAL A 209 -4.39 -9.71 16.42
C VAL A 209 -2.98 -10.30 16.51
N MET A 210 -2.38 -10.22 17.70
CA MET A 210 -1.09 -10.83 18.00
C MET A 210 -1.32 -12.09 18.82
N ASN A 211 -1.09 -13.25 18.20
CA ASN A 211 -1.35 -14.54 18.84
C ASN A 211 -0.19 -15.00 19.74
N ASN A 212 1.02 -14.49 19.49
CA ASN A 212 2.22 -14.82 20.25
C ASN A 212 3.27 -13.70 20.20
N ILE A 213 4.36 -13.88 20.94
CA ILE A 213 5.47 -12.91 21.06
C ILE A 213 6.26 -12.80 19.76
N GLU A 214 6.40 -13.90 19.00
CA GLU A 214 7.13 -13.91 17.73
C GLU A 214 6.42 -13.07 16.66
N GLU A 215 5.08 -13.15 16.59
CA GLU A 215 4.26 -12.31 15.72
C GLU A 215 4.37 -10.83 16.08
N LEU A 216 4.43 -10.52 17.39
CA LEU A 216 4.63 -9.17 17.89
C LEU A 216 6.00 -8.62 17.50
N GLU A 217 7.07 -9.38 17.71
CA GLU A 217 8.44 -8.99 17.33
C GLU A 217 8.54 -8.68 15.84
N GLN A 218 7.94 -9.54 15.01
CA GLN A 218 7.92 -9.31 13.57
C GLN A 218 7.07 -8.09 13.16
N ALA A 219 6.00 -7.77 13.88
CA ALA A 219 5.17 -6.61 13.60
C ALA A 219 5.90 -5.30 13.94
N LEU A 220 6.72 -5.31 14.98
CA LEU A 220 7.50 -4.17 15.45
C LEU A 220 8.79 -3.92 14.64
N ASP A 221 9.44 -4.97 14.15
CA ASP A 221 10.73 -4.85 13.46
C ASP A 221 10.65 -4.45 11.98
N TYR A 222 9.54 -4.72 11.30
CA TYR A 222 9.39 -4.42 9.87
C TYR A 222 8.02 -3.76 9.55
N PRO A 223 7.71 -2.57 10.09
CA PRO A 223 6.35 -2.03 10.05
C PRO A 223 5.90 -1.65 8.62
N TRP A 224 6.70 -0.86 7.88
CA TRP A 224 6.34 -0.38 6.53
C TRP A 224 6.68 -1.39 5.41
N GLU A 225 7.81 -2.06 5.56
CA GLU A 225 8.33 -3.05 4.62
C GLU A 225 7.41 -4.27 4.51
N LYS A 226 6.75 -4.67 5.62
CA LYS A 226 5.78 -5.77 5.66
C LYS A 226 4.42 -5.38 5.08
N TRP A 227 3.97 -4.13 5.23
CA TRP A 227 2.76 -3.63 4.54
C TRP A 227 2.94 -3.61 3.04
N SER A 228 4.13 -3.22 2.61
CA SER A 228 4.53 -3.21 1.21
C SER A 228 4.51 -4.61 0.58
N VAL A 229 4.40 -5.68 1.38
CA VAL A 229 4.27 -7.08 0.95
C VAL A 229 3.05 -7.77 1.57
N PHE A 230 2.09 -7.03 2.13
CA PHE A 230 0.88 -7.62 2.70
C PHE A 230 -0.01 -8.18 1.58
N LEU A 231 -0.37 -9.46 1.69
CA LEU A 231 -1.30 -10.13 0.79
C LEU A 231 -2.69 -10.12 1.43
N HIS A 232 -3.67 -9.56 0.72
CA HIS A 232 -5.05 -9.57 1.21
C HIS A 232 -5.59 -11.01 1.25
N PRO A 233 -6.40 -11.42 2.25
CA PRO A 233 -6.95 -12.79 2.31
C PRO A 233 -7.72 -13.21 1.05
N GLN A 234 -8.47 -12.30 0.42
CA GLN A 234 -9.16 -12.58 -0.86
C GLN A 234 -8.19 -12.81 -2.03
N GLN A 235 -6.92 -12.43 -1.88
CA GLN A 235 -5.88 -12.67 -2.88
C GLN A 235 -5.18 -14.02 -2.70
N LEU A 236 -5.38 -14.68 -1.54
CA LEU A 236 -4.75 -15.96 -1.22
C LEU A 236 -5.16 -17.03 -2.25
N ASP A 237 -6.41 -17.03 -2.68
CA ASP A 237 -6.91 -17.93 -3.72
C ASP A 237 -6.11 -17.82 -5.02
N PHE A 238 -5.71 -16.62 -5.45
CA PHE A 238 -4.89 -16.45 -6.65
C PHE A 238 -3.44 -16.92 -6.47
N VAL A 239 -2.94 -16.88 -5.24
CA VAL A 239 -1.59 -17.33 -4.87
C VAL A 239 -1.52 -18.85 -4.84
N GLU A 240 -2.49 -19.50 -4.20
CA GLU A 240 -2.45 -20.93 -3.90
C GLU A 240 -3.10 -21.81 -4.97
N ARG A 241 -4.00 -21.24 -5.80
CA ARG A 241 -4.70 -21.97 -6.85
C ARG A 241 -3.74 -22.64 -7.84
N GLU A 242 -4.07 -23.89 -8.14
CA GLU A 242 -3.49 -24.64 -9.26
C GLU A 242 -4.18 -24.25 -10.57
N PHE A 243 -3.39 -24.02 -11.60
CA PHE A 243 -3.88 -23.73 -12.94
C PHE A 243 -3.33 -24.80 -13.88
N ASN A 244 -4.18 -25.30 -14.79
CA ASN A 244 -3.79 -26.25 -15.83
C ASN A 244 -3.12 -25.52 -17.02
N GLY A 245 -2.08 -24.74 -16.74
CA GLY A 245 -1.34 -23.95 -17.73
C GLY A 245 -1.17 -22.47 -17.36
N PRO A 246 -0.81 -21.63 -18.35
CA PRO A 246 -0.62 -20.19 -18.13
C PRO A 246 -1.89 -19.52 -17.58
N ALA A 247 -1.71 -18.65 -16.59
CA ALA A 247 -2.79 -17.89 -15.97
C ALA A 247 -2.51 -16.39 -16.04
N ARG A 248 -3.56 -15.59 -16.23
CA ARG A 248 -3.49 -14.13 -16.25
C ARG A 248 -4.29 -13.55 -15.09
N VAL A 249 -3.68 -12.67 -14.32
CA VAL A 249 -4.34 -11.88 -13.28
C VAL A 249 -4.39 -10.42 -13.73
N SER A 250 -5.60 -9.85 -13.77
CA SER A 250 -5.86 -8.46 -14.16
C SER A 250 -6.59 -7.71 -13.05
N GLY A 251 -6.39 -6.40 -12.97
CA GLY A 251 -7.02 -5.53 -11.97
C GLY A 251 -6.54 -4.09 -12.10
N SER A 252 -7.28 -3.13 -11.55
CA SER A 252 -6.95 -1.70 -11.52
C SER A 252 -5.58 -1.43 -10.89
N ALA A 253 -4.97 -0.28 -11.18
CA ALA A 253 -3.76 0.17 -10.47
C ALA A 253 -4.03 0.17 -8.94
N GLY A 254 -3.02 -0.15 -8.14
CA GLY A 254 -3.15 -0.19 -6.67
C GLY A 254 -3.70 -1.48 -6.07
N THR A 255 -4.34 -2.38 -6.82
CA THR A 255 -4.99 -3.61 -6.28
C THR A 255 -4.04 -4.73 -5.83
N GLY A 256 -2.77 -4.44 -5.55
CA GLY A 256 -1.83 -5.42 -4.99
C GLY A 256 -1.37 -6.55 -5.92
N LYS A 257 -1.62 -6.49 -7.24
CA LYS A 257 -1.18 -7.52 -8.22
C LYS A 257 0.30 -7.89 -8.11
N THR A 258 1.15 -6.88 -7.92
CA THR A 258 2.59 -7.06 -7.74
C THR A 258 2.91 -7.90 -6.51
N ILE A 259 2.12 -7.75 -5.44
CA ILE A 259 2.26 -8.50 -4.20
C ILE A 259 1.73 -9.93 -4.38
N VAL A 260 0.62 -10.10 -5.09
CA VAL A 260 0.13 -11.43 -5.50
C VAL A 260 1.20 -12.20 -6.27
N ALA A 261 1.88 -11.56 -7.22
CA ALA A 261 2.96 -12.19 -7.99
C ALA A 261 4.14 -12.62 -7.11
N LEU A 262 4.57 -11.77 -6.17
CA LEU A 262 5.64 -12.09 -5.21
C LEU A 262 5.26 -13.27 -4.32
N HIS A 263 4.07 -13.24 -3.72
CA HIS A 263 3.59 -14.33 -2.85
C HIS A 263 3.42 -15.62 -3.63
N ARG A 264 2.92 -15.56 -4.87
CA ARG A 264 2.82 -16.73 -5.74
C ARG A 264 4.19 -17.32 -6.07
N ALA A 265 5.19 -16.49 -6.34
CA ALA A 265 6.56 -16.97 -6.57
C ALA A 265 7.12 -17.70 -5.34
N VAL A 266 6.92 -17.14 -4.14
CA VAL A 266 7.32 -17.78 -2.88
C VAL A 266 6.55 -19.09 -2.62
N PHE A 267 5.23 -19.08 -2.85
CA PHE A 267 4.37 -20.26 -2.70
C PHE A 267 4.83 -21.40 -3.63
N LEU A 268 5.07 -21.11 -4.91
CA LEU A 268 5.54 -22.10 -5.88
C LEU A 268 6.93 -22.63 -5.51
N ALA A 269 7.84 -21.77 -5.04
CA ALA A 269 9.18 -22.20 -4.61
C ALA A 269 9.14 -23.09 -3.35
N LYS A 270 8.14 -22.90 -2.46
CA LYS A 270 7.87 -23.80 -1.33
C LYS A 270 7.28 -25.12 -1.78
N LYS A 271 6.27 -25.06 -2.66
CA LYS A 271 5.53 -26.23 -3.13
C LYS A 271 6.38 -27.17 -3.98
N TYR A 272 7.32 -26.63 -4.76
CA TYR A 272 8.20 -27.38 -5.63
C TYR A 272 9.68 -27.15 -5.23
N PRO A 273 10.22 -27.97 -4.30
CA PRO A 273 11.59 -27.80 -3.78
C PRO A 273 12.69 -27.91 -4.84
N ASP A 274 12.44 -28.64 -5.92
CA ASP A 274 13.41 -28.83 -7.01
C ASP A 274 13.26 -27.80 -8.14
N ALA A 275 12.19 -26.99 -8.12
CA ALA A 275 11.96 -25.98 -9.13
C ALA A 275 12.76 -24.70 -8.85
N ARG A 276 13.21 -24.05 -9.93
CA ARG A 276 13.68 -22.67 -9.93
C ARG A 276 12.58 -21.76 -10.44
N ILE A 277 12.32 -20.68 -9.71
CA ILE A 277 11.26 -19.74 -10.01
C ILE A 277 11.89 -18.45 -10.53
N LEU A 278 11.43 -18.00 -11.70
CA LEU A 278 11.82 -16.72 -12.29
C LEU A 278 10.65 -15.75 -12.21
N LEU A 279 10.89 -14.57 -11.63
CA LEU A 279 9.96 -13.45 -11.63
C LEU A 279 10.55 -12.31 -12.47
N THR A 280 9.89 -11.96 -13.57
CA THR A 280 10.36 -10.88 -14.44
C THR A 280 9.54 -9.60 -14.31
N THR A 281 10.18 -8.47 -14.64
CA THR A 281 9.56 -7.16 -14.72
C THR A 281 10.17 -6.35 -15.86
N PHE A 282 9.70 -5.12 -16.09
CA PHE A 282 10.12 -4.30 -17.23
C PHE A 282 11.29 -3.36 -16.92
N SER A 283 11.66 -3.14 -15.66
CA SER A 283 12.73 -2.19 -15.32
C SER A 283 13.59 -2.63 -14.14
N GLU A 284 14.85 -2.19 -14.15
CA GLU A 284 15.82 -2.45 -13.09
C GLU A 284 15.40 -1.88 -11.72
N PRO A 285 14.90 -0.63 -11.61
CA PRO A 285 14.41 -0.11 -10.34
C PRO A 285 13.29 -0.96 -9.74
N LEU A 286 12.36 -1.43 -10.58
CA LEU A 286 11.27 -2.28 -10.13
C LEU A 286 11.78 -3.67 -9.73
N ALA A 287 12.73 -4.24 -10.45
CA ALA A 287 13.35 -5.51 -10.08
C ALA A 287 14.05 -5.41 -8.71
N ASN A 288 14.78 -4.32 -8.47
CA ASN A 288 15.41 -4.06 -7.18
C ASN A 288 14.39 -3.90 -6.04
N ALA A 289 13.29 -3.17 -6.29
CA ALA A 289 12.20 -3.04 -5.33
C ALA A 289 11.56 -4.41 -5.00
N LEU A 290 11.33 -5.26 -6.01
CA LEU A 290 10.81 -6.63 -5.83
C LEU A 290 11.77 -7.53 -5.05
N ARG A 291 13.09 -7.45 -5.31
CA ARG A 291 14.11 -8.19 -4.55
C ARG A 291 14.11 -7.82 -3.07
N ASN A 292 13.98 -6.53 -2.74
CA ASN A 292 13.91 -6.07 -1.35
C ASN A 292 12.66 -6.61 -0.65
N LYS A 293 11.49 -6.50 -1.30
CA LYS A 293 10.23 -7.10 -0.84
C LYS A 293 10.34 -8.60 -0.62
N LEU A 294 11.02 -9.30 -1.52
CA LEU A 294 11.22 -10.73 -1.41
C LEU A 294 12.10 -11.11 -0.20
N LYS A 295 13.16 -10.35 0.09
CA LYS A 295 13.99 -10.56 1.28
C LYS A 295 13.17 -10.50 2.57
N ILE A 296 12.23 -9.57 2.65
CA ILE A 296 11.32 -9.44 3.79
C ILE A 296 10.42 -10.68 3.91
N LEU A 297 9.84 -11.15 2.81
CA LEU A 297 9.00 -12.37 2.80
C LEU A 297 9.78 -13.65 3.14
N LEU A 298 11.06 -13.72 2.78
CA LEU A 298 11.90 -14.91 2.94
C LEU A 298 12.76 -14.92 4.20
N LYS A 299 12.59 -13.97 5.13
CA LYS A 299 13.41 -13.84 6.35
C LYS A 299 13.57 -15.16 7.12
N HIS A 300 12.49 -15.92 7.28
CA HIS A 300 12.47 -17.20 8.01
C HIS A 300 12.69 -18.42 7.09
N SER A 301 12.94 -18.21 5.81
CA SER A 301 13.18 -19.28 4.84
C SER A 301 14.21 -18.85 3.79
N PRO A 302 15.43 -18.45 4.19
CA PRO A 302 16.41 -17.84 3.29
C PRO A 302 16.85 -18.77 2.15
N ARG A 303 16.86 -20.09 2.39
CA ARG A 303 17.17 -21.13 1.38
C ARG A 303 16.22 -21.13 0.18
N ILE A 304 15.01 -20.60 0.33
CA ILE A 304 14.05 -20.46 -0.78
C ILE A 304 14.53 -19.37 -1.74
N GLY A 305 15.18 -18.32 -1.22
CA GLY A 305 15.65 -17.18 -2.00
C GLY A 305 16.73 -17.57 -3.01
N GLU A 306 17.51 -18.61 -2.74
CA GLU A 306 18.53 -19.13 -3.66
C GLU A 306 17.94 -19.70 -4.95
N ARG A 307 16.65 -20.06 -4.94
CA ARG A 307 15.94 -20.66 -6.09
C ARG A 307 14.95 -19.71 -6.75
N LEU A 308 14.87 -18.47 -6.28
CA LEU A 308 13.95 -17.46 -6.78
C LEU A 308 14.75 -16.28 -7.35
N GLU A 309 14.76 -16.17 -8.67
CA GLU A 309 15.46 -15.12 -9.39
C GLU A 309 14.47 -14.02 -9.82
N VAL A 310 14.86 -12.76 -9.61
CA VAL A 310 14.08 -11.60 -10.04
C VAL A 310 14.92 -10.77 -11.00
N TYR A 311 14.45 -10.53 -12.22
CA TYR A 311 15.17 -9.78 -13.25
C TYR A 311 14.27 -8.88 -14.11
N PRO A 312 14.78 -7.75 -14.61
CA PRO A 312 14.22 -7.12 -15.80
C PRO A 312 14.28 -8.09 -16.99
N ILE A 313 13.25 -8.08 -17.84
CA ILE A 313 13.17 -9.00 -18.98
C ILE A 313 14.34 -8.78 -19.97
N ASP A 314 14.73 -7.53 -20.21
CA ASP A 314 15.81 -7.18 -21.13
C ASP A 314 17.18 -7.62 -20.60
N GLU A 315 17.43 -7.44 -19.30
CA GLU A 315 18.66 -7.88 -18.64
C GLU A 315 18.79 -9.41 -18.73
N LEU A 316 17.68 -10.13 -18.53
CA LEU A 316 17.65 -11.59 -18.69
C LEU A 316 17.94 -11.99 -20.14
N GLY A 317 17.33 -11.31 -21.12
CA GLY A 317 17.56 -11.55 -22.55
C GLY A 317 19.02 -11.36 -22.91
N LEU A 318 19.63 -10.24 -22.50
CA LEU A 318 21.04 -9.95 -22.74
C LEU A 318 21.96 -10.98 -22.07
N ARG A 319 21.66 -11.36 -20.82
CA ARG A 319 22.42 -12.39 -20.10
C ARG A 319 22.38 -13.72 -20.85
N LEU A 320 21.21 -14.16 -21.29
CA LEU A 320 21.05 -15.42 -22.03
C LEU A 320 21.72 -15.36 -23.41
N TYR A 321 21.63 -14.24 -24.12
CA TYR A 321 22.31 -14.05 -25.40
C TYR A 321 23.83 -14.13 -25.23
N ASN A 322 24.37 -13.41 -24.24
CA ASN A 322 25.80 -13.39 -23.96
C ASN A 322 26.34 -14.76 -23.56
N LEU A 323 25.55 -15.56 -22.84
CA LEU A 323 25.93 -16.91 -22.43
C LEU A 323 25.90 -17.93 -23.58
N ASN A 324 24.92 -17.84 -24.48
CA ASN A 324 24.67 -18.89 -25.48
C ASN A 324 25.20 -18.57 -26.88
N ILE A 325 25.30 -17.28 -27.23
CA ILE A 325 25.66 -16.82 -28.58
C ILE A 325 26.99 -16.06 -28.54
N GLY A 326 27.15 -15.17 -27.57
CA GLY A 326 28.35 -14.35 -27.40
C GLY A 326 27.99 -12.88 -27.18
N LYS A 327 28.99 -12.00 -27.22
CA LYS A 327 28.81 -10.59 -26.84
C LYS A 327 27.81 -9.88 -27.74
N CYS A 328 26.64 -9.54 -27.19
CA CYS A 328 25.64 -8.72 -27.86
C CYS A 328 26.22 -7.33 -28.17
N LYS A 329 26.07 -6.86 -29.40
CA LYS A 329 26.39 -5.49 -29.82
C LYS A 329 25.10 -4.83 -30.25
N ILE A 330 24.54 -4.01 -29.36
CA ILE A 330 23.42 -3.14 -29.70
C ILE A 330 24.00 -1.93 -30.44
N PRO A 331 23.57 -1.63 -31.68
CA PRO A 331 24.05 -0.48 -32.43
C PRO A 331 23.63 0.83 -31.72
N SER A 332 24.49 1.84 -31.76
CA SER A 332 24.14 3.19 -31.29
C SER A 332 23.24 3.90 -32.28
N ASP A 333 22.53 4.95 -31.84
CA ASP A 333 21.72 5.80 -32.71
C ASP A 333 22.50 6.32 -33.93
N ASN A 334 23.78 6.65 -33.76
CA ASN A 334 24.64 7.08 -34.87
C ASN A 334 24.85 5.96 -35.89
N CYS A 335 25.11 4.73 -35.42
CA CYS A 335 25.23 3.57 -36.29
C CYS A 335 23.92 3.27 -37.02
N ILE A 336 22.78 3.39 -36.33
CA ILE A 336 21.45 3.23 -36.95
C ILE A 336 21.21 4.31 -38.01
N ARG A 337 21.55 5.58 -37.72
CA ARG A 337 21.45 6.68 -38.70
C ARG A 337 22.30 6.43 -39.94
N GLU A 338 23.53 5.97 -39.77
CA GLU A 338 24.42 5.62 -40.88
C GLU A 338 23.84 4.48 -41.72
N LEU A 339 23.32 3.42 -41.09
CA LEU A 339 22.68 2.29 -41.79
C LEU A 339 21.44 2.75 -42.58
N ILE A 340 20.59 3.59 -41.97
CA ILE A 340 19.40 4.15 -42.64
C ILE A 340 19.81 5.04 -43.82
N GLN A 341 20.85 5.85 -43.65
CA GLN A 341 21.36 6.70 -44.73
C GLN A 341 21.90 5.88 -45.91
N ASN A 342 22.67 4.83 -45.63
CA ASN A 342 23.19 3.94 -46.66
C ASN A 342 22.05 3.21 -47.39
N ALA A 343 21.06 2.68 -46.66
CA ALA A 343 19.90 2.01 -47.24
C ALA A 343 19.04 2.95 -48.11
N ALA A 344 18.92 4.23 -47.73
CA ALA A 344 18.22 5.23 -48.53
C ALA A 344 18.99 5.58 -49.82
N GLN A 345 20.33 5.63 -49.77
CA GLN A 345 21.16 5.86 -50.95
C GLN A 345 21.12 4.69 -51.94
N GLU A 346 20.99 3.46 -51.44
CA GLU A 346 20.83 2.25 -52.26
C GLU A 346 19.45 2.13 -52.92
N ASN A 347 18.46 2.94 -52.50
CA ASN A 347 17.09 2.95 -53.02
C ASN A 347 16.71 4.33 -53.57
N PRO A 348 17.04 4.64 -54.84
CA PRO A 348 16.82 5.95 -55.45
C PRO A 348 15.36 6.42 -55.50
N GLU A 349 14.39 5.50 -55.38
CA GLU A 349 12.96 5.80 -55.30
C GLU A 349 12.51 6.26 -53.90
N CYS A 350 13.40 6.24 -52.91
CA CYS A 350 13.11 6.71 -51.56
C CYS A 350 13.09 8.24 -51.53
N HIS A 351 11.90 8.82 -51.48
CA HIS A 351 11.70 10.27 -51.45
C HIS A 351 11.75 10.88 -50.03
N PHE A 352 12.02 10.07 -49.00
CA PHE A 352 11.99 10.50 -47.62
C PHE A 352 13.36 10.99 -47.13
N THR A 353 13.35 11.98 -46.25
CA THR A 353 14.59 12.47 -45.64
C THR A 353 15.13 11.44 -44.63
N THR A 354 16.46 11.40 -44.43
CA THR A 354 17.08 10.53 -43.41
C THR A 354 16.55 10.83 -42.01
N HIS A 355 16.21 12.10 -41.73
CA HIS A 355 15.60 12.49 -40.46
C HIS A 355 14.21 11.85 -40.28
N PHE A 356 13.37 11.89 -41.32
CA PHE A 356 12.06 11.25 -41.32
C PHE A 356 12.19 9.73 -41.13
N LEU A 357 13.06 9.08 -41.90
CA LEU A 357 13.27 7.62 -41.81
C LEU A 357 13.79 7.18 -40.43
N PHE A 358 14.66 7.97 -39.81
CA PHE A 358 15.10 7.70 -38.45
C PHE A 358 13.97 7.89 -37.43
N SER A 359 13.12 8.92 -37.61
CA SER A 359 11.93 9.11 -36.76
C SER A 359 10.98 7.91 -36.88
N GLU A 360 10.71 7.42 -38.09
CA GLU A 360 9.88 6.24 -38.33
C GLU A 360 10.51 4.98 -37.71
N TRP A 361 11.84 4.82 -37.80
CA TRP A 361 12.53 3.72 -37.15
C TRP A 361 12.29 3.71 -35.63
N VAL A 362 12.47 4.86 -34.97
CA VAL A 362 12.33 4.96 -33.51
C VAL A 362 10.87 4.87 -33.07
N GLN A 363 9.96 5.58 -33.75
CA GLN A 363 8.56 5.71 -33.30
C GLN A 363 7.64 4.60 -33.80
N VAL A 364 8.00 3.92 -34.88
CA VAL A 364 7.14 2.88 -35.46
C VAL A 364 7.81 1.53 -35.33
N VAL A 365 9.02 1.38 -35.87
CA VAL A 365 9.68 0.07 -35.92
C VAL A 365 10.11 -0.40 -34.52
N GLU A 366 10.89 0.41 -33.80
CA GLU A 366 11.30 0.11 -32.44
C GLU A 366 10.10 0.01 -31.50
N GLU A 367 9.10 0.88 -31.64
CA GLU A 367 7.88 0.81 -30.82
C GLU A 367 7.08 -0.49 -31.06
N ILE A 368 6.98 -0.98 -32.30
CA ILE A 368 6.34 -2.26 -32.61
C ILE A 368 7.08 -3.42 -31.92
N PHE A 369 8.42 -3.44 -32.00
CA PHE A 369 9.21 -4.50 -31.39
C PHE A 369 9.28 -4.42 -29.85
N SER A 370 9.18 -3.22 -29.28
CA SER A 370 9.19 -3.01 -27.83
C SER A 370 7.79 -3.12 -27.18
N SER A 371 6.71 -2.90 -27.92
CA SER A 371 5.33 -3.02 -27.42
C SER A 371 4.79 -4.46 -27.40
N GLY A 372 5.56 -5.43 -27.92
CA GLY A 372 5.20 -6.85 -27.92
C GLY A 372 3.95 -7.18 -28.75
N LYS A 373 3.55 -6.29 -29.67
CA LYS A 373 2.47 -6.56 -30.62
C LYS A 373 3.00 -7.54 -31.67
N PRO A 374 2.28 -8.64 -31.96
CA PRO A 374 2.68 -9.53 -33.04
C PRO A 374 2.63 -8.77 -34.37
N VAL A 375 3.71 -8.88 -35.15
CA VAL A 375 3.82 -8.41 -36.54
C VAL A 375 3.09 -9.37 -37.46
#